data_AF-D8UBX6-F1
#
_entry.id   AF-D8UBX6-F1
#
_cell.length_a   1.000
_cell.length_b   1.000
_cell.length_c   1.000
_cell.angle_alpha   90.00
_cell.angle_beta   90.00
_cell.angle_gamma   90.00
#
_symmetry.space_group_name_H-M   'P 1'
#
loop_
_entity.id
_entity.type
_entity.pdbx_description
1 polymer ?
#
loop_
_entity_poly.entity_id
_entity_poly.type
_entity_poly.pdbx_seq_one_letter_code
_entity_poly.pdbx_strand_id
1 'polypeptide(L)'
;MAIILEQYLTTGPFNDMEAQLVASISQLLFKLHHRAAQTKRIIEFFHVSKSGGTSFCQLAKMNGCRTQSFNSQRNCMIKYFRFNFYANELVMHDHNRSWVGVHPCREFLNVVIFREPQSRVVSHMQNILKEYVIYYNQSLWQAFNPNSVDQWRTLAVPVFDNYVVRSLLGGQVYNMPWGDVNHTHLLGAKIVTLQFEVLLSLAPETSELTRDIFGLGLGWQYDLRHMHVRPTIWRPVDEFSAEVMEAVRAAGRLDEQLYEFALVLQLLDAITFGIAHDVAGMDGILSADSGDGDGSGGGDIDDVMGGLEAAMELSTSDTDVDWAVNGNGGDPAAAAATPEAGQRRLMGACGIVGNFTTAIHPGSPHGFSNRNSLATTNRY
;
A
#
# COMPACT_ATOMS: atom_id res chain seq x y z
N MET A 1 20.00 -8.20 3.42
CA MET A 1 20.01 -6.80 3.87
C MET A 1 20.01 -6.66 5.39
N ALA A 2 19.23 -7.45 6.15
CA ALA A 2 19.26 -7.41 7.62
C ALA A 2 20.67 -7.56 8.23
N ILE A 3 21.47 -8.54 7.78
CA ILE A 3 22.85 -8.75 8.24
C ILE A 3 23.74 -7.52 7.95
N ILE A 4 23.53 -6.86 6.82
CA ILE A 4 24.29 -5.66 6.42
C ILE A 4 23.97 -4.48 7.36
N LEU A 5 22.69 -4.28 7.70
CA LEU A 5 22.30 -3.26 8.67
C LEU A 5 22.83 -3.56 10.08
N GLU A 6 22.76 -4.82 10.52
CA GLU A 6 23.31 -5.22 11.81
C GLU A 6 24.81 -4.95 11.88
N GLN A 7 25.55 -5.28 10.82
CA GLN A 7 26.97 -4.94 10.70
C GLN A 7 27.18 -3.41 10.82
N TYR A 8 26.45 -2.60 10.06
CA TYR A 8 26.57 -1.14 10.15
C TYR A 8 26.33 -0.59 11.55
N LEU A 9 25.30 -1.08 12.24
CA LEU A 9 24.93 -0.64 13.58
C LEU A 9 25.95 -1.08 14.64
N THR A 10 26.63 -2.21 14.44
CA THR A 10 27.55 -2.80 15.41
C THR A 10 29.00 -2.36 15.19
N THR A 11 29.44 -2.26 13.94
CA THR A 11 30.84 -1.94 13.58
C THR A 11 31.04 -0.53 13.06
N GLY A 12 29.97 0.21 12.78
CA GLY A 12 30.01 1.57 12.25
C GLY A 12 30.00 1.61 10.71
N PRO A 13 30.48 2.72 10.09
CA PRO A 13 30.43 2.91 8.65
C PRO A 13 31.12 1.79 7.86
N PHE A 14 30.54 1.45 6.69
CA PHE A 14 31.12 0.49 5.77
C PHE A 14 32.47 0.99 5.21
N ASN A 15 33.42 0.07 5.04
CA ASN A 15 34.58 0.34 4.19
C ASN A 15 34.18 0.36 2.70
N ASP A 16 35.09 0.80 1.83
CA ASP A 16 34.80 0.95 0.40
C ASP A 16 34.31 -0.35 -0.27
N MET A 17 34.87 -1.50 0.11
CA MET A 17 34.48 -2.80 -0.44
C MET A 17 33.07 -3.20 0.02
N GLU A 18 32.76 -3.02 1.31
CA GLU A 18 31.43 -3.27 1.86
C GLU A 18 30.39 -2.34 1.22
N ALA A 19 30.69 -1.03 1.09
CA ALA A 19 29.80 -0.07 0.46
C ALA A 19 29.51 -0.44 -1.01
N GLN A 20 30.52 -0.88 -1.76
CA GLN A 20 30.35 -1.34 -3.14
C GLN A 20 29.50 -2.62 -3.23
N LEU A 21 29.66 -3.54 -2.27
CA LEU A 21 28.84 -4.75 -2.20
C LEU A 21 27.37 -4.40 -1.90
N VAL A 22 27.12 -3.51 -0.95
CA VAL A 22 25.77 -3.01 -0.63
C VAL A 22 25.13 -2.37 -1.86
N ALA A 23 25.85 -1.48 -2.56
CA ALA A 23 25.38 -0.86 -3.79
C ALA A 23 25.00 -1.91 -4.86
N SER A 24 25.86 -2.91 -5.08
CA SER A 24 25.63 -3.96 -6.08
C SER A 24 24.40 -4.81 -5.74
N ILE A 25 24.24 -5.19 -4.46
CA ILE A 25 23.07 -5.94 -3.99
C ILE A 25 21.80 -5.09 -4.15
N SER A 26 21.84 -3.82 -3.75
CA SER A 26 20.69 -2.92 -3.88
C SER A 26 20.25 -2.74 -5.33
N GLN A 27 21.19 -2.56 -6.25
CA GLN A 27 20.89 -2.50 -7.68
C GLN A 27 20.27 -3.81 -8.21
N LEU A 28 20.78 -4.96 -7.79
CA LEU A 28 20.22 -6.25 -8.19
C LEU A 28 18.79 -6.42 -7.67
N LEU A 29 18.55 -6.13 -6.39
CA LEU A 29 17.22 -6.22 -5.78
C LEU A 29 16.23 -5.26 -6.45
N PHE A 30 16.63 -4.01 -6.71
CA PHE A 30 15.80 -3.05 -7.42
C PHE A 30 15.47 -3.51 -8.84
N LYS A 31 16.44 -4.06 -9.59
CA LYS A 31 16.20 -4.62 -10.93
C LYS A 31 15.23 -5.80 -10.90
N LEU A 32 15.35 -6.68 -9.91
CA LEU A 32 14.43 -7.80 -9.71
C LEU A 32 13.02 -7.33 -9.38
N HIS A 33 12.88 -6.36 -8.47
CA HIS A 33 11.62 -5.70 -8.15
C HIS A 33 10.98 -5.08 -9.39
N HIS A 34 11.73 -4.26 -10.11
CA HIS A 34 11.27 -3.57 -11.32
C HIS A 34 10.79 -4.57 -12.38
N ARG A 35 11.57 -5.63 -12.65
CA ARG A 35 11.18 -6.69 -13.59
C ARG A 35 9.92 -7.40 -13.13
N ALA A 36 9.83 -7.77 -11.85
CA ALA A 36 8.63 -8.40 -11.30
C ALA A 36 7.41 -7.50 -11.44
N ALA A 37 7.51 -6.23 -11.07
CA ALA A 37 6.45 -5.23 -11.20
C ALA A 37 6.01 -5.05 -12.66
N GLN A 38 6.95 -5.01 -13.61
CA GLN A 38 6.63 -4.94 -15.05
C GLN A 38 5.88 -6.17 -15.56
N THR A 39 6.25 -7.37 -15.09
CA THR A 39 5.55 -8.60 -15.49
C THR A 39 4.16 -8.70 -14.86
N LYS A 40 3.96 -8.11 -13.68
CA LYS A 40 2.70 -8.08 -12.94
C LYS A 40 1.81 -6.97 -13.49
N ARG A 41 0.85 -7.33 -14.34
CA ARG A 41 -0.03 -6.36 -15.03
C ARG A 41 -1.17 -5.80 -14.16
N ILE A 42 -1.31 -6.30 -12.94
CA ILE A 42 -2.42 -5.99 -12.02
C ILE A 42 -1.81 -5.64 -10.67
N ILE A 43 -2.28 -4.53 -10.10
CA ILE A 43 -1.97 -4.14 -8.72
C ILE A 43 -3.10 -4.64 -7.81
N GLU A 44 -2.74 -5.43 -6.80
CA GLU A 44 -3.63 -5.79 -5.70
C GLU A 44 -3.28 -4.91 -4.50
N PHE A 45 -4.20 -4.04 -4.13
CA PHE A 45 -4.11 -3.23 -2.94
C PHE A 45 -4.87 -3.92 -1.80
N PHE A 46 -4.14 -4.40 -0.79
CA PHE A 46 -4.76 -4.87 0.43
C PHE A 46 -5.22 -3.68 1.28
N HIS A 47 -6.52 -3.38 1.20
CA HIS A 47 -7.12 -2.22 1.83
C HIS A 47 -7.43 -2.50 3.30
N VAL A 48 -6.46 -2.21 4.17
CA VAL A 48 -6.69 -2.17 5.61
C VAL A 48 -7.63 -1.01 5.95
N SER A 49 -8.79 -1.33 6.54
CA SER A 49 -9.81 -0.31 6.87
C SER A 49 -9.22 0.78 7.75
N LYS A 50 -9.44 2.02 7.30
CA LYS A 50 -8.99 3.28 7.90
C LYS A 50 -7.48 3.52 7.85
N SER A 51 -6.79 2.87 6.93
CA SER A 51 -5.38 3.15 6.60
C SER A 51 -5.22 3.97 5.31
N GLY A 52 -6.16 4.87 5.03
CA GLY A 52 -6.05 5.79 3.87
C GLY A 52 -6.37 5.18 2.50
N GLY A 53 -7.01 4.00 2.44
CA GLY A 53 -7.25 3.33 1.16
C GLY A 53 -8.16 4.10 0.20
N THR A 54 -9.13 4.89 0.67
CA THR A 54 -9.90 5.79 -0.21
C THR A 54 -8.98 6.79 -0.93
N SER A 55 -8.00 7.37 -0.23
CA SER A 55 -7.03 8.28 -0.85
C SER A 55 -6.13 7.55 -1.84
N PHE A 56 -5.66 6.35 -1.48
CA PHE A 56 -4.84 5.52 -2.37
C PHE A 56 -5.58 5.13 -3.66
N CYS A 57 -6.87 4.80 -3.56
CA CYS A 57 -7.74 4.57 -4.71
C CYS A 57 -7.81 5.77 -5.66
N GLN A 58 -7.96 6.99 -5.11
CA GLN A 58 -7.96 8.20 -5.94
C GLN A 58 -6.57 8.45 -6.55
N LEU A 59 -5.50 8.14 -5.84
CA LEU A 59 -4.14 8.21 -6.39
C LEU A 59 -3.93 7.22 -7.54
N ALA A 60 -4.43 6.00 -7.41
CA ALA A 60 -4.38 5.03 -8.51
C ALA A 60 -5.05 5.62 -9.76
N LYS A 61 -6.23 6.23 -9.61
CA LYS A 61 -6.91 6.94 -10.71
C LYS A 61 -6.04 8.05 -11.32
N MET A 62 -5.40 8.87 -10.49
CA MET A 62 -4.52 9.95 -10.95
C MET A 62 -3.29 9.42 -11.69
N ASN A 63 -2.79 8.25 -11.30
CA ASN A 63 -1.69 7.53 -11.95
C ASN A 63 -2.13 6.64 -13.14
N GLY A 64 -3.34 6.84 -13.68
CA GLY A 64 -3.80 6.16 -14.90
C GLY A 64 -4.31 4.73 -14.69
N CYS A 65 -4.48 4.29 -13.44
CA CYS A 65 -5.05 2.99 -13.15
C CYS A 65 -6.52 2.90 -13.53
N ARG A 66 -6.95 1.68 -13.85
CA ARG A 66 -8.32 1.33 -14.24
C ARG A 66 -8.87 0.32 -13.25
N THR A 67 -10.01 0.66 -12.69
CA THR A 67 -10.83 -0.22 -11.84
C THR A 67 -12.31 -0.04 -12.21
N GLN A 68 -13.21 -0.85 -11.65
CA GLN A 68 -14.63 -0.75 -11.98
C GLN A 68 -15.25 0.58 -11.53
N SER A 69 -14.86 1.07 -10.37
CA SER A 69 -15.30 2.36 -9.86
C SER A 69 -14.29 2.96 -8.89
N PHE A 70 -13.94 4.21 -9.14
CA PHE A 70 -13.24 5.06 -8.15
C PHE A 70 -14.22 5.90 -7.32
N ASN A 71 -15.52 5.57 -7.32
CA ASN A 71 -16.48 6.25 -6.44
C ASN A 71 -16.16 5.87 -4.99
N SER A 72 -16.25 6.85 -4.08
CA SER A 72 -16.03 6.65 -2.64
C SER A 72 -16.92 5.57 -2.01
N GLN A 73 -18.06 5.26 -2.64
CA GLN A 73 -18.99 4.21 -2.19
C GLN A 73 -18.63 2.80 -2.73
N ARG A 74 -17.75 2.70 -3.71
CA ARG A 74 -17.36 1.43 -4.36
C ARG A 74 -15.84 1.25 -4.44
N ASN A 75 -15.10 1.96 -3.58
CA ASN A 75 -13.64 2.13 -3.53
C ASN A 75 -12.82 1.01 -4.20
N CYS A 76 -12.62 1.12 -5.51
CA CYS A 76 -11.78 0.20 -6.29
C CYS A 76 -12.15 -1.29 -6.21
N MET A 77 -13.38 -1.61 -5.83
CA MET A 77 -13.88 -2.98 -5.90
C MET A 77 -14.07 -3.36 -7.36
N ILE A 78 -13.65 -4.58 -7.70
CA ILE A 78 -13.83 -5.16 -9.04
C ILE A 78 -14.87 -6.28 -8.97
N LYS A 79 -15.80 -6.29 -9.93
CA LYS A 79 -16.68 -7.43 -10.24
C LYS A 79 -16.22 -8.25 -11.46
N TYR A 80 -15.34 -7.72 -12.32
CA TYR A 80 -14.94 -8.34 -13.59
C TYR A 80 -13.45 -8.09 -13.94
N PHE A 81 -12.73 -9.07 -14.48
CA PHE A 81 -11.27 -9.03 -14.73
C PHE A 81 -10.80 -8.18 -15.94
N ARG A 82 -11.31 -6.96 -16.13
CA ARG A 82 -10.84 -6.03 -17.20
C ARG A 82 -10.04 -4.83 -16.66
N PHE A 83 -9.50 -4.97 -15.46
CA PHE A 83 -8.92 -3.89 -14.68
C PHE A 83 -7.49 -4.25 -14.26
N ASN A 84 -6.68 -3.22 -14.01
CA ASN A 84 -5.29 -3.36 -13.58
C ASN A 84 -5.07 -2.89 -12.14
N PHE A 85 -6.15 -2.59 -11.41
CA PHE A 85 -6.11 -2.18 -10.01
C PHE A 85 -7.31 -2.73 -9.24
N TYR A 86 -7.04 -3.58 -8.26
CA TYR A 86 -8.01 -4.21 -7.36
C TYR A 86 -7.75 -3.78 -5.92
N ALA A 87 -8.80 -3.48 -5.16
CA ALA A 87 -8.70 -3.35 -3.70
C ALA A 87 -9.42 -4.53 -3.01
N ASN A 88 -8.68 -5.29 -2.22
CA ASN A 88 -9.26 -6.28 -1.32
C ASN A 88 -9.60 -5.59 0.02
N GLU A 89 -10.90 -5.42 0.29
CA GLU A 89 -11.40 -4.84 1.53
C GLU A 89 -11.91 -5.97 2.42
N LEU A 90 -11.15 -6.33 3.47
CA LEU A 90 -11.57 -7.04 4.71
C LEU A 90 -10.47 -7.99 5.20
N VAL A 91 -10.19 -9.04 4.43
CA VAL A 91 -9.27 -10.14 4.77
C VAL A 91 -8.53 -10.64 3.53
N MET A 92 -7.30 -11.12 3.73
CA MET A 92 -6.55 -11.79 2.67
C MET A 92 -7.24 -13.10 2.24
N HIS A 93 -7.03 -13.50 0.98
CA HIS A 93 -7.63 -14.69 0.40
C HIS A 93 -7.18 -15.97 1.13
N ASP A 94 -8.13 -16.80 1.59
CA ASP A 94 -7.90 -18.07 2.26
C ASP A 94 -8.42 -19.25 1.43
N HIS A 95 -7.58 -19.78 0.54
CA HIS A 95 -7.99 -20.81 -0.44
C HIS A 95 -8.53 -22.11 0.18
N ASN A 96 -8.29 -22.36 1.48
CA ASN A 96 -8.75 -23.57 2.16
C ASN A 96 -9.33 -23.31 3.57
N ARG A 97 -9.85 -22.10 3.84
CA ARG A 97 -10.36 -21.70 5.17
C ARG A 97 -9.36 -21.94 6.32
N SER A 98 -8.08 -22.02 6.00
CA SER A 98 -6.97 -22.22 6.93
C SER A 98 -6.06 -21.02 6.80
N TRP A 99 -5.78 -20.38 7.94
CA TRP A 99 -4.92 -19.20 7.96
C TRP A 99 -3.46 -19.49 7.58
N VAL A 100 -3.02 -20.75 7.68
CA VAL A 100 -1.66 -21.18 7.29
C VAL A 100 -1.43 -21.10 5.78
N GLY A 101 -2.50 -21.18 4.97
CA GLY A 101 -2.45 -21.11 3.51
C GLY A 101 -2.73 -19.71 2.95
N VAL A 102 -2.83 -18.69 3.80
CA VAL A 102 -3.16 -17.34 3.35
C VAL A 102 -1.92 -16.69 2.71
N HIS A 103 -2.10 -16.14 1.52
CA HIS A 103 -1.04 -15.44 0.79
C HIS A 103 -1.64 -14.39 -0.17
N PRO A 104 -0.87 -13.35 -0.53
CA PRO A 104 -1.21 -12.48 -1.66
C PRO A 104 -1.16 -13.22 -3.00
N CYS A 105 -1.88 -12.74 -4.02
CA CYS A 105 -1.81 -13.34 -5.34
C CYS A 105 -0.43 -13.07 -5.96
N ARG A 106 0.31 -14.12 -6.33
CA ARG A 106 1.72 -13.98 -6.79
C ARG A 106 1.83 -13.32 -8.16
N GLU A 107 0.77 -13.42 -8.95
CA GLU A 107 0.62 -12.85 -10.28
C GLU A 107 0.34 -11.34 -10.25
N PHE A 108 0.02 -10.79 -9.07
CA PHE A 108 -0.28 -9.37 -8.87
C PHE A 108 0.87 -8.67 -8.17
N LEU A 109 0.99 -7.36 -8.38
CA LEU A 109 1.84 -6.49 -7.58
C LEU A 109 1.07 -6.11 -6.31
N ASN A 110 1.47 -6.69 -5.18
CA ASN A 110 0.74 -6.57 -3.94
C ASN A 110 1.24 -5.36 -3.15
N VAL A 111 0.29 -4.51 -2.76
CA VAL A 111 0.54 -3.26 -2.06
C VAL A 111 -0.28 -3.24 -0.78
N VAL A 112 0.31 -2.78 0.31
CA VAL A 112 -0.39 -2.57 1.58
C VAL A 112 -0.01 -1.23 2.19
N ILE A 113 -0.99 -0.53 2.77
CA ILE A 113 -0.75 0.66 3.58
C ILE A 113 -1.02 0.35 5.04
N PHE A 114 0.00 0.54 5.86
CA PHE A 114 -0.08 0.50 7.31
C PHE A 114 -0.36 1.89 7.89
N ARG A 115 -1.00 1.88 9.05
CA ARG A 115 -1.26 3.07 9.88
C ARG A 115 -1.04 2.68 11.33
N GLU A 116 -0.55 3.62 12.12
CA GLU A 116 -0.42 3.47 13.57
C GLU A 116 -1.72 2.85 14.16
N PRO A 117 -1.62 1.69 14.85
CA PRO A 117 -2.78 0.88 15.23
C PRO A 117 -3.84 1.61 16.05
N GLN A 118 -3.44 2.38 17.06
CA GLN A 118 -4.37 3.10 17.93
C GLN A 118 -5.15 4.14 17.12
N SER A 119 -4.46 4.95 16.32
CA SER A 119 -5.06 5.95 15.42
C SER A 119 -6.00 5.30 14.41
N ARG A 120 -5.65 4.12 13.91
CA ARG A 120 -6.51 3.35 13.00
C ARG A 120 -7.77 2.84 13.70
N VAL A 121 -7.65 2.27 14.90
CA VAL A 121 -8.79 1.79 15.71
C VAL A 121 -9.74 2.94 16.04
N VAL A 122 -9.23 4.06 16.54
CA VAL A 122 -10.04 5.27 16.85
C VAL A 122 -10.78 5.76 15.61
N SER A 123 -10.09 5.84 14.47
CA SER A 123 -10.69 6.25 13.20
C SER A 123 -11.79 5.28 12.76
N HIS A 124 -11.65 3.98 13.04
CA HIS A 124 -12.64 2.96 12.72
C HIS A 124 -13.85 3.04 13.65
N MET A 125 -13.64 3.18 14.96
CA MET A 125 -14.71 3.40 15.93
C MET A 125 -15.53 4.64 15.60
N GLN A 126 -14.88 5.77 15.30
CA GLN A 126 -15.56 7.00 14.87
C GLN A 126 -16.37 6.78 13.60
N ASN A 127 -15.86 6.01 12.65
CA ASN A 127 -16.61 5.68 11.44
C ASN A 127 -17.82 4.80 11.73
N ILE A 128 -17.68 3.80 12.59
CA ILE A 128 -18.82 2.95 13.02
C ILE A 128 -19.91 3.85 13.61
N LEU A 129 -19.56 4.67 14.61
CA LEU A 129 -20.51 5.61 15.23
C LEU A 129 -21.15 6.54 14.19
N LYS A 130 -20.35 7.06 13.25
CA LYS A 130 -20.87 7.94 12.19
C LYS A 130 -21.94 7.23 11.36
N GLU A 131 -21.64 6.04 10.86
CA GLU A 131 -22.58 5.29 10.03
C GLU A 131 -23.83 4.94 10.85
N TYR A 132 -23.68 4.49 12.10
CA TYR A 132 -24.83 4.21 12.95
C TYR A 132 -25.74 5.42 13.18
N VAL A 133 -25.19 6.61 13.45
CA VAL A 133 -26.03 7.80 13.64
C VAL A 133 -26.75 8.18 12.34
N ILE A 134 -26.09 8.03 11.18
CA ILE A 134 -26.71 8.25 9.86
C ILE A 134 -27.87 7.27 9.61
N TYR A 135 -27.70 5.98 9.94
CA TYR A 135 -28.70 4.95 9.64
C TYR A 135 -29.85 4.86 10.65
N TYR A 136 -29.58 5.06 11.96
CA TYR A 136 -30.54 4.74 13.04
C TYR A 136 -31.09 5.96 13.79
N ASN A 137 -30.74 7.18 13.39
CA ASN A 137 -31.28 8.45 13.88
C ASN A 137 -31.41 8.54 15.43
N GLN A 138 -30.34 8.98 16.11
CA GLN A 138 -30.19 9.23 17.57
C GLN A 138 -30.51 8.08 18.55
N SER A 139 -31.29 7.06 18.18
CA SER A 139 -31.59 5.89 19.02
C SER A 139 -30.35 5.08 19.41
N LEU A 140 -29.24 5.26 18.68
CA LEU A 140 -27.96 4.60 18.95
C LEU A 140 -27.50 4.79 20.39
N TRP A 141 -27.57 6.00 20.95
CA TRP A 141 -27.02 6.27 22.27
C TRP A 141 -27.76 5.54 23.39
N GLN A 142 -28.98 5.07 23.11
CA GLN A 142 -29.75 4.21 24.02
C GLN A 142 -29.34 2.74 23.90
N ALA A 143 -28.93 2.30 22.71
CA ALA A 143 -28.53 0.92 22.44
C ALA A 143 -27.02 0.66 22.62
N PHE A 144 -26.20 1.69 22.47
CA PHE A 144 -24.75 1.62 22.48
C PHE A 144 -24.13 2.80 23.21
N ASN A 145 -23.41 2.49 24.28
CA ASN A 145 -22.56 3.40 25.02
C ASN A 145 -21.13 3.35 24.44
N PRO A 146 -20.67 4.39 23.72
CA PRO A 146 -19.33 4.42 23.12
C PRO A 146 -18.20 4.41 24.16
N ASN A 147 -18.51 4.66 25.43
CA ASN A 147 -17.56 4.63 26.54
C ASN A 147 -17.54 3.28 27.27
N SER A 148 -18.32 2.28 26.83
CA SER A 148 -18.31 0.94 27.41
C SER A 148 -17.34 0.02 26.68
N VAL A 149 -16.29 -0.41 27.37
CA VAL A 149 -15.31 -1.38 26.84
C VAL A 149 -15.99 -2.69 26.45
N ASP A 150 -16.88 -3.20 27.29
CA ASP A 150 -17.53 -4.50 27.06
C ASP A 150 -18.46 -4.50 25.84
N GLN A 151 -19.12 -3.37 25.56
CA GLN A 151 -19.92 -3.25 24.35
C GLN A 151 -19.04 -3.24 23.09
N TRP A 152 -17.89 -2.56 23.11
CA TRP A 152 -16.94 -2.62 21.99
C TRP A 152 -16.39 -4.04 21.77
N ARG A 153 -16.03 -4.73 22.84
CA ARG A 153 -15.59 -6.14 22.80
C ARG A 153 -16.65 -7.07 22.22
N THR A 154 -17.93 -6.77 22.42
CA THR A 154 -19.02 -7.61 21.95
C THR A 154 -19.38 -7.31 20.50
N LEU A 155 -19.46 -6.03 20.13
CA LEU A 155 -20.04 -5.60 18.85
C LEU A 155 -19.02 -5.47 17.72
N ALA A 156 -17.74 -5.26 18.03
CA ALA A 156 -16.73 -4.94 17.03
C ALA A 156 -15.39 -5.65 17.31
N VAL A 157 -15.43 -6.93 17.69
CA VAL A 157 -14.23 -7.72 18.04
C VAL A 157 -13.06 -7.47 17.09
N PRO A 158 -13.19 -7.64 15.75
CA PRO A 158 -12.04 -7.53 14.87
C PRO A 158 -11.47 -6.11 14.84
N VAL A 159 -12.32 -5.09 14.98
CA VAL A 159 -11.91 -3.68 14.98
C VAL A 159 -11.08 -3.36 16.21
N PHE A 160 -11.36 -4.03 17.32
CA PHE A 160 -10.89 -3.65 18.65
C PHE A 160 -9.73 -4.53 19.15
N ASP A 161 -9.54 -5.70 18.54
CA ASP A 161 -8.52 -6.68 18.90
C ASP A 161 -7.70 -7.08 17.68
N ASN A 162 -6.49 -6.52 17.54
CA ASN A 162 -5.50 -6.89 16.52
C ASN A 162 -6.05 -7.02 15.08
N TYR A 163 -6.75 -5.97 14.62
CA TYR A 163 -7.43 -5.91 13.33
C TYR A 163 -6.51 -6.28 12.16
N VAL A 164 -5.28 -5.77 12.12
CA VAL A 164 -4.40 -5.96 10.95
C VAL A 164 -3.86 -7.40 10.92
N VAL A 165 -3.44 -7.94 12.06
CA VAL A 165 -3.06 -9.36 12.19
C VAL A 165 -4.22 -10.26 11.75
N ARG A 166 -5.43 -9.97 12.21
CA ARG A 166 -6.66 -10.68 11.82
C ARG A 166 -6.93 -10.64 10.33
N SER A 167 -6.86 -9.45 9.74
CA SER A 167 -7.12 -9.21 8.32
C SER A 167 -6.09 -9.91 7.43
N LEU A 168 -4.81 -9.90 7.79
CA LEU A 168 -3.75 -10.56 7.01
C LEU A 168 -3.84 -12.09 7.03
N LEU A 169 -4.54 -12.68 8.00
CA LEU A 169 -4.62 -14.13 8.19
C LEU A 169 -5.95 -14.74 7.77
N GLY A 170 -6.72 -14.04 6.94
CA GLY A 170 -7.93 -14.57 6.33
C GLY A 170 -9.14 -14.64 7.26
N GLY A 171 -10.25 -15.18 6.74
CA GLY A 171 -11.54 -15.16 7.42
C GLY A 171 -11.55 -15.95 8.73
N GLN A 172 -10.75 -17.02 8.85
CA GLN A 172 -10.71 -17.84 10.05
C GLN A 172 -10.20 -17.06 11.26
N VAL A 173 -9.05 -16.38 11.15
CA VAL A 173 -8.48 -15.58 12.24
C VAL A 173 -9.28 -14.30 12.45
N TYR A 174 -9.81 -13.71 11.37
CA TYR A 174 -10.65 -12.53 11.47
C TYR A 174 -11.85 -12.71 12.40
N ASN A 175 -12.49 -13.88 12.34
CA ASN A 175 -13.67 -14.19 13.14
C ASN A 175 -13.37 -14.86 14.51
N MET A 176 -12.10 -14.94 14.93
CA MET A 176 -11.78 -15.49 16.25
C MET A 176 -12.39 -14.65 17.37
N PRO A 177 -12.76 -15.24 18.52
CA PRO A 177 -13.15 -14.51 19.71
C PRO A 177 -12.13 -13.46 20.14
N TRP A 178 -12.57 -12.51 20.97
CA TRP A 178 -11.70 -11.52 21.60
C TRP A 178 -10.61 -12.20 22.43
N GLY A 179 -9.36 -11.79 22.24
CA GLY A 179 -8.20 -12.27 23.00
C GLY A 179 -7.60 -13.60 22.52
N ASP A 180 -8.22 -14.25 21.52
CA ASP A 180 -7.71 -15.52 20.98
C ASP A 180 -6.54 -15.33 19.99
N VAL A 181 -6.40 -14.12 19.43
CA VAL A 181 -5.23 -13.76 18.61
C VAL A 181 -4.00 -13.68 19.51
N ASN A 182 -2.92 -14.34 19.10
CA ASN A 182 -1.75 -14.57 19.94
C ASN A 182 -0.46 -14.46 19.10
N HIS A 183 0.70 -14.72 19.72
CA HIS A 183 2.00 -14.56 19.06
C HIS A 183 2.23 -15.48 17.85
N THR A 184 1.58 -16.65 17.80
CA THR A 184 1.64 -17.53 16.62
C THR A 184 0.98 -16.86 15.42
N HIS A 185 -0.17 -16.22 15.65
CA HIS A 185 -0.84 -15.41 14.63
C HIS A 185 0.02 -14.21 14.24
N LEU A 186 0.63 -13.49 15.19
CA LEU A 186 1.56 -12.40 14.85
C LEU A 186 2.69 -12.88 13.93
N LEU A 187 3.30 -14.04 14.21
CA LEU A 187 4.34 -14.60 13.37
C LEU A 187 3.82 -14.91 11.96
N GLY A 188 2.63 -15.52 11.85
CA GLY A 188 1.98 -15.75 10.56
C GLY A 188 1.73 -14.46 9.79
N ALA A 189 1.22 -13.42 10.46
CA ALA A 189 0.97 -12.12 9.84
C ALA A 189 2.28 -11.47 9.34
N LYS A 190 3.38 -11.57 10.11
CA LYS A 190 4.71 -11.11 9.65
C LYS A 190 5.19 -11.85 8.40
N ILE A 191 4.96 -13.17 8.33
CA ILE A 191 5.28 -13.97 7.13
C ILE A 191 4.44 -13.54 5.92
N VAL A 192 3.16 -13.23 6.11
CA VAL A 192 2.30 -12.69 5.04
C VAL A 192 2.77 -11.29 4.63
N THR A 193 3.14 -10.44 5.59
CA THR A 193 3.67 -9.08 5.31
C THR A 193 4.95 -9.11 4.47
N LEU A 194 5.84 -10.09 4.69
CA LEU A 194 7.06 -10.28 3.88
C LEU A 194 6.78 -10.61 2.40
N GLN A 195 5.55 -10.99 2.05
CA GLN A 195 5.18 -11.34 0.68
C GLN A 195 4.63 -10.15 -0.11
N PHE A 196 4.43 -8.99 0.51
CA PHE A 196 4.05 -7.77 -0.21
C PHE A 196 5.28 -7.17 -0.91
N GLU A 197 5.10 -6.74 -2.16
CA GLU A 197 6.17 -6.08 -2.91
C GLU A 197 6.31 -4.59 -2.59
N VAL A 198 5.23 -3.96 -2.13
CA VAL A 198 5.25 -2.54 -1.75
C VAL A 198 4.54 -2.34 -0.43
N LEU A 199 5.30 -1.92 0.59
CA LEU A 199 4.78 -1.52 1.88
C LEU A 199 4.81 0.00 2.01
N LEU A 200 3.71 0.56 2.46
CA LEU A 200 3.57 1.99 2.68
C LEU A 200 3.10 2.25 4.11
N SER A 201 3.45 3.40 4.67
CA SER A 201 2.97 3.83 5.98
C SER A 201 2.48 5.27 5.94
N LEU A 202 1.43 5.52 6.73
CA LEU A 202 0.91 6.86 7.01
C LEU A 202 1.58 7.54 8.22
N ALA A 203 2.66 6.97 8.74
CA ALA A 203 3.47 7.63 9.77
C ALA A 203 4.01 8.97 9.24
N PRO A 204 3.88 10.08 10.00
CA PRO A 204 4.49 11.35 9.64
C PRO A 204 6.00 11.24 9.38
N GLU A 205 6.69 10.47 10.21
CA GLU A 205 8.13 10.22 10.14
C GLU A 205 8.57 9.44 8.88
N THR A 206 7.67 8.70 8.25
CA THR A 206 7.95 7.97 6.99
C THR A 206 7.46 8.69 5.75
N SER A 207 6.97 9.92 5.85
CA SER A 207 6.34 10.64 4.72
C SER A 207 7.24 10.78 3.49
N GLU A 208 8.51 11.13 3.68
CA GLU A 208 9.49 11.22 2.59
C GLU A 208 9.87 9.83 2.04
N LEU A 209 10.00 8.82 2.89
CA LEU A 209 10.27 7.43 2.46
C LEU A 209 9.11 6.89 1.62
N THR A 210 7.88 7.13 2.07
CA THR A 210 6.65 6.78 1.35
C THR A 210 6.63 7.42 -0.04
N ARG A 211 7.08 8.67 -0.19
CA ARG A 211 7.20 9.34 -1.49
C ARG A 211 8.15 8.59 -2.44
N ASP A 212 9.34 8.28 -1.96
CA ASP A 212 10.35 7.63 -2.80
C ASP A 212 9.87 6.22 -3.22
N ILE A 213 9.14 5.52 -2.35
CA ILE A 213 8.53 4.22 -2.67
C ILE A 213 7.38 4.35 -3.68
N PHE A 214 6.59 5.43 -3.67
CA PHE A 214 5.60 5.67 -4.74
C PHE A 214 6.29 5.78 -6.11
N GLY A 215 7.36 6.56 -6.21
CA GLY A 215 8.09 6.74 -7.47
C GLY A 215 8.86 5.49 -7.90
N LEU A 216 9.71 4.96 -7.02
CA LEU A 216 10.64 3.88 -7.34
C LEU A 216 9.98 2.50 -7.25
N GLY A 217 9.08 2.29 -6.29
CA GLY A 217 8.40 1.02 -6.07
C GLY A 217 7.21 0.80 -7.00
N LEU A 218 6.37 1.83 -7.19
CA LEU A 218 5.15 1.74 -8.00
C LEU A 218 5.26 2.38 -9.40
N GLY A 219 6.30 3.17 -9.67
CA GLY A 219 6.37 3.97 -10.90
C GLY A 219 5.33 5.09 -10.96
N TRP A 220 4.79 5.51 -9.80
CA TRP A 220 3.71 6.51 -9.73
C TRP A 220 4.29 7.92 -9.68
N GLN A 221 3.68 8.82 -10.46
CA GLN A 221 4.05 10.25 -10.50
C GLN A 221 3.35 11.04 -9.39
N TYR A 222 2.12 10.65 -9.05
CA TYR A 222 1.33 11.28 -8.00
C TYR A 222 1.38 10.43 -6.72
N ASP A 223 1.63 11.11 -5.61
CA ASP A 223 1.70 10.55 -4.26
C ASP A 223 0.69 11.20 -3.30
N LEU A 224 0.69 10.81 -2.03
CA LEU A 224 -0.24 11.31 -1.00
C LEU A 224 -0.26 12.83 -0.82
N ARG A 225 0.78 13.58 -1.20
CA ARG A 225 0.81 15.06 -1.09
C ARG A 225 -0.09 15.73 -2.11
N HIS A 226 -0.38 15.03 -3.20
CA HIS A 226 -1.29 15.50 -4.25
C HIS A 226 -2.77 15.29 -3.86
N MET A 227 -3.02 14.53 -2.79
CA MET A 227 -4.36 14.31 -2.28
C MET A 227 -4.76 15.42 -1.31
N HIS A 228 -5.86 16.09 -1.64
CA HIS A 228 -6.52 16.98 -0.71
C HIS A 228 -7.28 16.13 0.32
N VAL A 229 -6.67 15.92 1.48
CA VAL A 229 -7.34 15.26 2.61
C VAL A 229 -8.46 16.18 3.07
N ARG A 230 -9.71 15.78 2.78
CA ARG A 230 -10.86 16.46 3.37
C ARG A 230 -10.84 16.16 4.87
N PRO A 231 -10.84 17.18 5.74
CA PRO A 231 -10.99 16.94 7.16
C PRO A 231 -12.29 16.16 7.38
N THR A 232 -12.28 15.21 8.31
CA THR A 232 -13.49 14.52 8.73
C THR A 232 -14.34 15.52 9.51
N ILE A 233 -15.21 16.25 8.81
CA ILE A 233 -16.01 17.36 9.36
C ILE A 233 -16.98 16.86 10.44
N TRP A 234 -17.34 15.57 10.41
CA TRP A 234 -18.36 15.01 11.29
C TRP A 234 -17.81 13.88 12.14
N ARG A 235 -17.63 14.18 13.43
CA ARG A 235 -17.28 13.21 14.48
C ARG A 235 -18.43 13.17 15.48
N PRO A 236 -19.12 12.03 15.64
CA PRO A 236 -20.17 11.90 16.65
C PRO A 236 -19.64 11.99 18.09
N VAL A 237 -18.35 11.65 18.26
CA VAL A 237 -17.62 11.67 19.53
C VAL A 237 -16.27 12.32 19.26
N ASP A 238 -15.97 13.38 20.00
CA ASP A 238 -14.70 14.08 19.90
C ASP A 238 -13.57 13.22 20.46
N GLU A 239 -13.79 12.63 21.64
CA GLU A 239 -12.82 11.79 22.36
C GLU A 239 -13.49 10.60 23.06
N PHE A 240 -12.82 9.44 23.04
CA PHE A 240 -13.23 8.26 23.81
C PHE A 240 -12.71 8.33 25.25
N SER A 241 -13.41 7.69 26.18
CA SER A 241 -12.98 7.64 27.59
C SER A 241 -11.56 7.04 27.74
N ALA A 242 -10.85 7.45 28.79
CA ALA A 242 -9.51 6.93 29.10
C ALA A 242 -9.50 5.40 29.27
N GLU A 243 -10.56 4.85 29.85
CA GLU A 243 -10.76 3.41 30.01
C GLU A 243 -10.85 2.69 28.65
N VAL A 244 -11.61 3.24 27.71
CA VAL A 244 -11.70 2.71 26.34
C VAL A 244 -10.35 2.80 25.64
N MET A 245 -9.66 3.93 25.76
CA MET A 245 -8.35 4.11 25.12
C MET A 245 -7.27 3.20 25.72
N GLU A 246 -7.34 2.88 27.00
CA GLU A 246 -6.49 1.85 27.62
C GLU A 246 -6.79 0.47 27.06
N ALA A 247 -8.07 0.12 26.92
CA ALA A 247 -8.48 -1.15 26.33
C ALA A 247 -8.02 -1.29 24.87
N VAL A 248 -8.10 -0.22 24.07
CA VAL A 248 -7.58 -0.18 22.69
C VAL A 248 -6.07 -0.45 22.67
N ARG A 249 -5.30 0.25 23.52
CA ARG A 249 -3.84 0.06 23.61
C ARG A 249 -3.47 -1.35 24.08
N ALA A 250 -4.18 -1.90 25.06
CA ALA A 250 -3.94 -3.25 25.55
C ALA A 250 -4.24 -4.33 24.51
N ALA A 251 -5.32 -4.17 23.75
CA ALA A 251 -5.75 -5.15 22.75
C ALA A 251 -4.99 -5.04 21.42
N GLY A 252 -4.46 -3.87 21.07
CA GLY A 252 -3.71 -3.65 19.82
C GLY A 252 -2.21 -4.01 19.86
N ARG A 253 -1.72 -4.66 20.93
CA ARG A 253 -0.28 -4.91 21.12
C ARG A 253 0.39 -5.76 20.04
N LEU A 254 -0.34 -6.65 19.37
CA LEU A 254 0.23 -7.46 18.28
C LEU A 254 0.21 -6.68 16.97
N ASP A 255 -0.83 -5.88 16.72
CA ASP A 255 -0.85 -4.92 15.61
C ASP A 255 0.29 -3.91 15.74
N GLU A 256 0.64 -3.46 16.95
CA GLU A 256 1.79 -2.58 17.20
C GLU A 256 3.12 -3.22 16.76
N GLN A 257 3.37 -4.44 17.21
CA GLN A 257 4.57 -5.19 16.83
C GLN A 257 4.63 -5.52 15.34
N LEU A 258 3.46 -5.71 14.70
CA LEU A 258 3.37 -5.90 13.26
C LEU A 258 3.64 -4.58 12.52
N TYR A 259 3.12 -3.47 13.03
CA TYR A 259 3.32 -2.13 12.48
C TYR A 259 4.80 -1.75 12.50
N GLU A 260 5.47 -1.88 13.65
CA GLU A 260 6.91 -1.64 13.78
C GLU A 260 7.72 -2.51 12.80
N PHE A 261 7.33 -3.78 12.65
CA PHE A 261 7.96 -4.69 11.69
C PHE A 261 7.78 -4.20 10.25
N ALA A 262 6.57 -3.77 9.87
CA ALA A 262 6.29 -3.22 8.54
C ALA A 262 7.06 -1.92 8.27
N LEU A 263 7.27 -1.06 9.28
CA LEU A 263 8.09 0.14 9.16
C LEU A 263 9.56 -0.20 8.86
N VAL A 264 10.10 -1.23 9.51
CA VAL A 264 11.48 -1.70 9.22
C VAL A 264 11.60 -2.22 7.79
N LEU A 265 10.61 -2.98 7.30
CA LEU A 265 10.59 -3.45 5.91
C LEU A 265 10.48 -2.28 4.92
N GLN A 266 9.61 -1.31 5.19
CA GLN A 266 9.49 -0.12 4.35
C GLN A 266 10.80 0.68 4.29
N LEU A 267 11.50 0.84 5.43
CA LEU A 267 12.78 1.52 5.47
C LEU A 267 13.85 0.77 4.66
N LEU A 268 13.86 -0.56 4.74
CA LEU A 268 14.73 -1.41 3.94
C LEU A 268 14.49 -1.21 2.43
N ASP A 269 13.24 -1.13 2.01
CA ASP A 269 12.88 -0.87 0.60
C ASP A 269 13.35 0.52 0.18
N ALA A 270 13.10 1.55 0.99
CA ALA A 270 13.51 2.92 0.70
C ALA A 270 15.05 3.05 0.56
N ILE A 271 15.82 2.42 1.45
CA ILE A 271 17.30 2.39 1.36
C ILE A 271 17.73 1.66 0.10
N THR A 272 17.16 0.48 -0.16
CA THR A 272 17.51 -0.35 -1.32
C THR A 272 17.25 0.40 -2.63
N PHE A 273 16.06 1.00 -2.75
CA PHE A 273 15.66 1.73 -3.95
C PHE A 273 16.44 3.04 -4.11
N GLY A 274 16.66 3.78 -3.01
CA GLY A 274 17.46 5.01 -3.03
C GLY A 274 18.90 4.77 -3.48
N ILE A 275 19.58 3.78 -2.90
CA ILE A 275 20.94 3.40 -3.32
C ILE A 275 20.97 2.98 -4.79
N ALA A 276 20.02 2.13 -5.22
CA ALA A 276 19.95 1.68 -6.59
C ALA A 276 19.75 2.84 -7.58
N HIS A 277 18.87 3.78 -7.24
CA HIS A 277 18.61 4.99 -8.00
C HIS A 277 19.86 5.88 -8.11
N ASP A 278 20.54 6.14 -6.99
CA ASP A 278 21.71 7.03 -6.95
C ASP A 278 22.90 6.43 -7.71
N VAL A 279 23.16 5.13 -7.57
CA VAL A 279 24.29 4.45 -8.24
C VAL A 279 24.01 4.25 -9.72
N ALA A 280 22.75 4.07 -10.12
CA ALA A 280 22.39 4.01 -11.55
C ALA A 280 22.63 5.35 -12.27
N GLY A 281 22.78 6.45 -11.52
CA GLY A 281 22.91 7.80 -12.04
C GLY A 281 21.60 8.28 -12.66
N MET A 282 21.28 9.56 -12.48
CA MET A 282 20.15 10.20 -13.17
C MET A 282 20.30 10.16 -14.72
N ASP A 283 21.49 9.83 -15.23
CA ASP A 283 21.82 9.90 -16.65
C ASP A 283 21.82 8.53 -17.38
N GLY A 284 21.86 7.40 -16.67
CA GLY A 284 22.17 6.09 -17.28
C GLY A 284 20.95 5.27 -17.74
N ILE A 285 19.82 5.37 -17.04
CA ILE A 285 18.61 4.58 -17.35
C ILE A 285 17.75 5.25 -18.44
N LEU A 286 17.93 6.55 -18.70
CA LEU A 286 17.17 7.28 -19.74
C LEU A 286 17.79 7.21 -21.15
N SER A 287 19.00 6.64 -21.33
CA SER A 287 19.71 6.64 -22.62
C SER A 287 19.79 5.29 -23.33
N ALA A 288 19.09 4.26 -22.84
CA ALA A 288 19.19 2.91 -23.42
C ALA A 288 18.27 2.62 -24.62
N ASP A 289 17.46 3.57 -25.11
CA ASP A 289 16.46 3.30 -26.18
C ASP A 289 16.51 4.26 -27.38
N SER A 290 17.67 4.86 -27.68
CA SER A 290 17.87 5.66 -28.90
C SER A 290 19.08 5.20 -29.72
N GLY A 291 19.27 3.88 -29.80
CA GLY A 291 20.28 3.25 -30.65
C GLY A 291 19.66 2.69 -31.92
N ASP A 292 19.34 3.56 -32.89
CA ASP A 292 19.33 3.19 -34.30
C ASP A 292 20.77 2.81 -34.69
N GLY A 293 21.14 1.56 -34.47
CA GLY A 293 22.47 1.03 -34.70
C GLY A 293 22.39 -0.30 -35.44
N ASP A 294 22.27 -0.21 -36.75
CA ASP A 294 22.57 -1.29 -37.69
C ASP A 294 23.97 -1.84 -37.38
N GLY A 295 24.05 -3.07 -36.87
CA GLY A 295 25.28 -3.59 -36.29
C GLY A 295 25.23 -5.09 -36.01
N SER A 296 25.29 -5.87 -37.10
CA SER A 296 25.60 -7.29 -37.09
C SER A 296 26.77 -7.64 -36.17
N GLY A 297 26.52 -8.44 -35.13
CA GLY A 297 27.55 -8.91 -34.21
C GLY A 297 27.00 -9.96 -33.24
N GLY A 298 27.03 -11.23 -33.66
CA GLY A 298 26.67 -12.36 -32.82
C GLY A 298 27.67 -12.56 -31.69
N GLY A 299 27.16 -12.70 -30.47
CA GLY A 299 27.90 -13.07 -29.27
C GLY A 299 26.93 -13.65 -28.25
N ASP A 300 26.99 -14.97 -28.10
CA ASP A 300 26.09 -15.80 -27.30
C ASP A 300 26.15 -15.45 -25.80
N ILE A 301 24.99 -15.11 -25.22
CA ILE A 301 24.74 -15.02 -23.78
C ILE A 301 23.62 -16.02 -23.47
N ASP A 302 23.95 -17.30 -23.44
CA ASP A 302 23.00 -18.39 -23.13
C ASP A 302 23.36 -19.18 -21.86
N ASP A 303 24.37 -18.79 -21.07
CA ASP A 303 25.00 -19.71 -20.11
C ASP A 303 24.74 -19.47 -18.61
N VAL A 304 23.68 -18.75 -18.20
CA VAL A 304 23.43 -18.50 -16.74
C VAL A 304 22.00 -18.79 -16.25
N MET A 305 21.05 -19.25 -17.08
CA MET A 305 19.66 -19.46 -16.61
C MET A 305 19.06 -20.81 -17.02
N GLY A 306 19.87 -21.88 -16.98
CA GLY A 306 19.41 -23.25 -17.22
C GLY A 306 19.09 -23.99 -15.92
N GLY A 307 17.86 -23.91 -15.43
CA GLY A 307 17.34 -24.88 -14.46
C GLY A 307 16.32 -24.35 -13.46
N LEU A 308 15.04 -24.33 -13.84
CA LEU A 308 13.90 -24.85 -13.07
C LEU A 308 12.58 -24.50 -13.80
N GLU A 309 12.19 -25.29 -14.79
CA GLU A 309 10.80 -25.33 -15.27
C GLU A 309 10.42 -26.76 -15.63
N ALA A 310 9.50 -27.34 -14.86
CA ALA A 310 8.54 -28.34 -15.35
C ALA A 310 7.42 -28.61 -14.33
N ALA A 311 6.20 -28.65 -14.86
CA ALA A 311 4.98 -29.32 -14.38
C ALA A 311 4.07 -28.59 -13.38
N MET A 312 2.93 -28.09 -13.87
CA MET A 312 1.62 -28.74 -13.62
C MET A 312 0.51 -28.06 -14.45
N GLU A 313 0.06 -28.75 -15.49
CA GLU A 313 -1.28 -28.58 -16.05
C GLU A 313 -2.27 -29.41 -15.20
N LEU A 314 -3.43 -28.85 -14.84
CA LEU A 314 -4.67 -29.62 -14.76
C LEU A 314 -5.92 -28.74 -14.76
N SER A 315 -6.77 -28.98 -15.77
CA SER A 315 -8.23 -29.18 -15.71
C SER A 315 -9.15 -28.09 -15.12
N THR A 316 -9.95 -27.51 -16.03
CA THR A 316 -11.16 -26.69 -15.79
C THR A 316 -12.45 -27.51 -15.71
N SER A 317 -13.29 -27.28 -14.70
CA SER A 317 -14.77 -27.49 -14.65
C SER A 317 -15.22 -27.06 -13.23
N ASP A 318 -16.37 -26.47 -12.90
CA ASP A 318 -17.63 -26.16 -13.58
C ASP A 318 -18.48 -25.30 -12.60
N THR A 319 -19.48 -24.61 -13.16
CA THR A 319 -20.78 -24.16 -12.58
C THR A 319 -20.91 -23.06 -11.49
N ASP A 320 -21.72 -22.09 -11.90
CA ASP A 320 -22.48 -21.01 -11.24
C ASP A 320 -23.01 -21.21 -9.81
N VAL A 321 -23.06 -20.10 -9.04
CA VAL A 321 -24.21 -19.78 -8.17
C VAL A 321 -24.46 -18.26 -8.16
N ASP A 322 -25.61 -17.87 -8.70
CA ASP A 322 -26.24 -16.55 -8.65
C ASP A 322 -26.50 -16.06 -7.21
N TRP A 323 -26.20 -14.79 -6.95
CA TRP A 323 -26.86 -14.03 -5.87
C TRP A 323 -27.36 -12.68 -6.41
N ALA A 324 -28.61 -12.70 -6.84
CA ALA A 324 -29.41 -11.51 -7.06
C ALA A 324 -29.82 -10.89 -5.72
N VAL A 325 -29.62 -9.58 -5.57
CA VAL A 325 -30.46 -8.75 -4.69
C VAL A 325 -30.89 -7.53 -5.48
N ASN A 326 -32.19 -7.49 -5.76
CA ASN A 326 -32.94 -6.35 -6.25
C ASN A 326 -32.86 -5.18 -5.27
N GLY A 327 -32.63 -3.98 -5.82
CA GLY A 327 -32.75 -2.73 -5.10
C GLY A 327 -33.03 -1.61 -6.09
N ASN A 328 -34.31 -1.40 -6.40
CA ASN A 328 -34.84 -0.27 -7.16
C ASN A 328 -34.34 1.07 -6.59
N GLY A 329 -33.82 1.93 -7.46
CA GLY A 329 -33.58 3.34 -7.17
C GLY A 329 -33.30 4.07 -8.48
N GLY A 330 -34.31 4.78 -8.99
CA GLY A 330 -34.38 5.30 -10.35
C GLY A 330 -33.36 6.40 -10.69
N ASP A 331 -32.99 6.41 -11.97
CA ASP A 331 -32.28 7.49 -12.63
C ASP A 331 -33.15 8.75 -12.78
N PRO A 332 -32.52 9.94 -12.83
CA PRO A 332 -32.99 10.96 -13.74
C PRO A 332 -31.95 11.31 -14.81
N ALA A 333 -32.42 11.16 -16.05
CA ALA A 333 -32.19 12.00 -17.23
C ALA A 333 -30.75 12.42 -17.59
N ALA A 334 -30.30 11.82 -18.69
CA ALA A 334 -29.17 12.23 -19.50
C ALA A 334 -29.33 13.65 -20.06
N ALA A 335 -28.30 14.49 -19.85
CA ALA A 335 -28.04 15.66 -20.67
C ALA A 335 -26.91 15.31 -21.66
N ALA A 336 -27.24 15.42 -22.95
CA ALA A 336 -26.31 15.18 -24.05
C ALA A 336 -25.22 16.26 -24.08
N ALA A 337 -23.96 15.85 -23.94
CA ALA A 337 -22.80 16.68 -24.24
C ALA A 337 -22.16 16.20 -25.55
N THR A 338 -21.98 17.15 -26.46
CA THR A 338 -21.29 17.01 -27.75
C THR A 338 -19.81 16.63 -27.57
N PRO A 339 -19.22 15.79 -28.45
CA PRO A 339 -17.83 15.42 -28.34
C PRO A 339 -16.92 16.50 -28.93
N GLU A 340 -16.18 17.22 -28.07
CA GLU A 340 -15.00 17.95 -28.52
C GLU A 340 -13.89 16.95 -28.88
N ALA A 341 -13.46 17.00 -30.13
CA ALA A 341 -12.31 16.29 -30.64
C ALA A 341 -11.01 16.93 -30.09
N GLY A 342 -10.61 16.52 -28.89
CA GLY A 342 -9.35 16.95 -28.27
C GLY A 342 -8.48 15.75 -27.92
N GLN A 343 -7.32 15.63 -28.58
CA GLN A 343 -6.16 14.80 -28.23
C GLN A 343 -6.44 13.50 -27.46
N ARG A 344 -6.51 12.37 -28.17
CA ARG A 344 -6.27 11.05 -27.58
C ARG A 344 -4.81 10.99 -27.10
N ARG A 345 -4.53 11.44 -25.88
CA ARG A 345 -3.32 11.02 -25.18
C ARG A 345 -3.36 9.50 -25.13
N LEU A 346 -2.28 8.86 -25.58
CA LEU A 346 -2.02 7.44 -25.31
C LEU A 346 -2.19 7.27 -23.80
N MET A 347 -3.26 6.57 -23.40
CA MET A 347 -3.56 6.36 -21.99
C MET A 347 -2.43 5.52 -21.42
N GLY A 348 -1.60 6.12 -20.57
CA GLY A 348 -0.48 5.45 -19.91
C GLY A 348 -0.93 4.19 -19.17
N ALA A 349 -0.04 3.22 -19.05
CA ALA A 349 -0.21 2.10 -18.13
C ALA A 349 -0.41 2.64 -16.70
N CYS A 350 -1.02 1.84 -15.81
CA CYS A 350 -1.26 2.15 -14.38
C CYS A 350 0.05 2.29 -13.61
N GLY A 351 0.87 3.30 -13.94
CA GLY A 351 2.22 3.49 -13.44
C GLY A 351 3.16 2.29 -13.54
N ILE A 352 2.74 1.14 -14.10
CA ILE A 352 3.49 -0.12 -14.06
C ILE A 352 4.82 0.14 -14.70
N VAL A 353 5.86 0.11 -13.86
CA VAL A 353 7.15 0.75 -14.03
C VAL A 353 7.55 0.76 -15.50
N GLY A 354 7.19 1.83 -16.22
CA GLY A 354 7.50 1.93 -17.63
C GLY A 354 9.02 1.94 -17.78
N ASN A 355 9.54 1.60 -18.96
CA ASN A 355 10.89 2.07 -19.30
C ASN A 355 10.90 3.56 -18.97
N PHE A 356 11.69 3.97 -17.98
CA PHE A 356 11.81 5.37 -17.58
C PHE A 356 12.15 6.14 -18.86
N THR A 357 11.15 6.73 -19.49
CA THR A 357 11.28 7.55 -20.69
C THR A 357 10.47 8.78 -20.37
N THR A 358 11.16 9.70 -19.68
CA THR A 358 10.88 11.14 -19.62
C THR A 358 9.42 11.54 -19.51
N ALA A 359 8.97 11.74 -18.27
CA ALA A 359 8.03 12.80 -17.93
C ALA A 359 8.74 13.80 -17.01
N ILE A 360 9.81 14.43 -17.49
CA ILE A 360 10.38 15.62 -16.85
C ILE A 360 9.48 16.78 -17.25
N HIS A 361 8.72 17.32 -16.30
CA HIS A 361 8.12 18.64 -16.42
C HIS A 361 9.25 19.68 -16.22
N PRO A 362 9.56 20.53 -17.21
CA PRO A 362 10.50 21.62 -16.99
C PRO A 362 9.78 22.74 -16.23
N GLY A 363 10.22 23.06 -15.02
CA GLY A 363 9.95 24.37 -14.43
C GLY A 363 9.74 24.43 -12.92
N SER A 364 10.83 24.57 -12.17
CA SER A 364 10.97 25.67 -11.19
C SER A 364 12.42 25.78 -10.70
N PRO A 365 13.10 26.92 -10.91
CA PRO A 365 14.43 27.14 -10.39
C PRO A 365 14.32 27.67 -8.95
N HIS A 366 14.61 26.83 -7.95
CA HIS A 366 15.01 27.33 -6.64
C HIS A 366 16.53 27.27 -6.56
N GLY A 367 17.15 28.43 -6.80
CA GLY A 367 18.57 28.64 -6.60
C GLY A 367 18.92 28.57 -5.12
N PHE A 368 19.84 27.66 -4.79
CA PHE A 368 20.57 27.70 -3.53
C PHE A 368 21.65 28.78 -3.64
N SER A 369 21.42 29.92 -2.98
CA SER A 369 22.45 30.92 -2.73
C SER A 369 23.11 30.65 -1.39
N ASN A 370 24.39 30.30 -1.43
CA ASN A 370 25.31 30.37 -0.31
C ASN A 370 25.42 31.82 0.20
N ARG A 371 25.17 32.05 1.49
CA ARG A 371 25.77 33.18 2.24
C ARG A 371 26.16 32.77 3.65
N ASN A 372 27.47 32.71 3.86
CA ASN A 372 28.11 33.04 5.13
C ASN A 372 28.07 34.57 5.33
N SER A 373 27.61 35.04 6.49
CA SER A 373 28.28 36.11 7.27
C SER A 373 27.58 36.38 8.61
N LEU A 374 28.31 36.09 9.69
CA LEU A 374 28.51 36.87 10.92
C LEU A 374 27.55 38.04 11.28
N ALA A 375 27.09 37.95 12.54
CA ALA A 375 27.16 38.95 13.62
C ALA A 375 26.10 40.06 13.80
N THR A 376 25.65 40.10 15.06
CA THR A 376 25.35 41.24 15.95
C THR A 376 23.95 41.90 16.04
N THR A 377 23.54 42.04 17.30
CA THR A 377 22.77 43.10 17.99
C THR A 377 21.22 43.07 18.09
N ASN A 378 20.76 42.69 19.29
CA ASN A 378 19.98 43.46 20.28
C ASN A 378 18.54 43.98 20.02
N ARG A 379 17.69 43.73 21.06
CA ARG A 379 16.47 44.40 21.53
C ARG A 379 15.22 44.26 20.63
N TYR A 380 14.01 43.97 21.12
CA TYR A 380 13.37 44.06 22.45
C TYR A 380 12.66 42.77 22.82
#